data_AF-A0A0D0U3X2-F1
#
_entry.id   AF-A0A0D0U3X2-F1
#
_cell.length_a   1.000
_cell.length_b   1.000
_cell.length_c   1.000
_cell.angle_alpha   90.00
_cell.angle_beta   90.00
_cell.angle_gamma   90.00
#
_symmetry.space_group_name_H-M   'P 1'
#
loop_
_entity.id
_entity.type
_entity.pdbx_description
1 polymer ?
#
loop_
_entity_poly.entity_id
_entity_poly.type
_entity_poly.pdbx_seq_one_letter_code
_entity_poly.pdbx_strand_id
1 'polypeptide(L)'
;MLARVLTRARPQRNLLAQRFSTTSGPRTTYTHRTTAILAGLASAGIAVAYQSWNPIRADELSNARAPGVSTVQPSGQKLVSFEEVQKHNKREDCWVIIDGKIYDVTDFLDNHPGGAEIIVANAGKDATKIFKPLHPPDALDMLEPSQHIGPVDPATMPEPEEEEPTEEDLRMEEARKTMPGVDGMLLVQDFEDWAEKVMSGTAWNYYKSAADREKTAAENEKAFERYFFRPRILRDATTGSTETEFMGMKTTMPVFISPAAMAKLGNPLGEVNLTRGAGACGIVQGISINASCSLDEIMNARKEGQPVMFQIYLNKDRAASVALLKKVTALGANAIIFTVDTAWRSKRTMDVRAKAHVAPPPSSTGQQKSASPLGVSQAISGYQDTNLTWKDIDFIRQHTNLPIIVKGVQSVEDVDLCAKAGVQGVILSNHGGRQCDYAPAPIDLLYELRCNRPDLFDKIEVMMDGGVRSGADVVKAIALGAKAVGIGRSFLYANGTHGEEGVVRLCQILSEEITNTMRNIGAPRLEDLKPEMVGPAGPWVGNNIPPYVKSQ
;
A
#
# COMPACT_ATOMS: atom_id res chain seq x y z
N MET A 1 -17.33 61.82 22.21
CA MET A 1 -18.19 61.60 23.40
C MET A 1 -19.50 61.02 22.91
N LEU A 2 -19.73 59.72 23.19
CA LEU A 2 -20.80 58.91 22.61
C LEU A 2 -22.14 59.03 23.38
N ALA A 3 -23.21 59.15 22.61
CA ALA A 3 -24.64 59.00 22.91
C ALA A 3 -25.28 58.51 21.58
N ARG A 4 -26.30 57.67 21.40
CA ARG A 4 -27.36 57.02 22.21
C ARG A 4 -27.81 55.77 21.40
N VAL A 5 -28.05 54.59 22.01
CA VAL A 5 -29.32 54.00 22.53
C VAL A 5 -30.42 53.68 21.48
N LEU A 6 -31.03 52.48 21.66
CA LEU A 6 -32.43 52.03 21.38
C LEU A 6 -32.65 51.19 20.10
N THR A 7 -33.39 50.07 20.01
CA THR A 7 -34.07 49.13 20.93
C THR A 7 -34.63 47.96 20.09
N ARG A 8 -34.70 46.76 20.69
CA ARG A 8 -35.68 45.65 20.57
C ARG A 8 -36.57 45.51 19.30
N ALA A 9 -36.66 44.28 18.77
CA ALA A 9 -37.81 43.36 18.96
C ALA A 9 -37.69 42.06 18.13
N ARG A 10 -38.06 40.91 18.72
CA ARG A 10 -38.44 39.66 18.01
C ARG A 10 -39.90 39.76 17.54
N PRO A 11 -40.32 38.94 16.56
CA PRO A 11 -41.15 37.78 16.95
C PRO A 11 -40.90 36.48 16.14
N GLN A 12 -41.30 35.35 16.73
CA GLN A 12 -41.54 34.06 16.06
C GLN A 12 -42.86 34.09 15.27
N ARG A 13 -42.96 33.34 14.16
CA ARG A 13 -43.99 32.28 13.97
C ARG A 13 -43.81 31.47 12.67
N ASN A 14 -44.32 30.24 12.79
CA ASN A 14 -44.37 29.05 11.93
C ASN A 14 -44.91 29.17 10.49
N LEU A 15 -44.80 28.01 9.80
CA LEU A 15 -45.56 27.47 8.64
C LEU A 15 -44.72 27.48 7.34
N LEU A 16 -44.69 26.48 6.46
CA LEU A 16 -45.45 25.24 6.27
C LEU A 16 -44.66 24.36 5.28
N ALA A 17 -44.73 23.04 5.45
CA ALA A 17 -44.39 22.08 4.42
C ALA A 17 -45.42 22.14 3.27
N GLN A 18 -44.96 22.14 2.02
CA GLN A 18 -45.83 21.82 0.89
C GLN A 18 -45.13 20.89 -0.10
N ARG A 19 -45.80 19.73 -0.25
CA ARG A 19 -45.68 18.75 -1.32
C ARG A 19 -46.04 19.41 -2.66
N PHE A 20 -45.38 18.99 -3.73
CA PHE A 20 -45.95 19.05 -5.08
C PHE A 20 -46.12 17.63 -5.62
N SER A 21 -47.36 17.32 -5.99
CA SER A 21 -47.77 16.16 -6.75
C SER A 21 -48.90 16.57 -7.70
N THR A 22 -48.94 15.87 -8.84
CA THR A 22 -49.98 15.83 -9.91
C THR A 22 -49.88 17.01 -10.91
N THR A 23 -49.99 16.83 -12.24
CA THR A 23 -50.81 15.89 -13.03
C THR A 23 -50.22 15.59 -14.43
N SER A 24 -50.72 14.48 -14.97
CA SER A 24 -50.48 13.75 -16.23
C SER A 24 -51.03 14.34 -17.55
N GLY A 25 -50.37 13.97 -18.66
CA GLY A 25 -50.97 13.62 -19.97
C GLY A 25 -50.40 14.37 -21.20
N PRO A 26 -50.42 13.82 -22.46
CA PRO A 26 -50.84 12.49 -22.93
C PRO A 26 -49.82 11.74 -23.83
N ARG A 27 -50.10 10.42 -23.95
CA ARG A 27 -49.73 9.39 -24.94
C ARG A 27 -48.87 9.73 -26.18
N THR A 28 -47.91 8.83 -26.44
CA THR A 28 -47.75 8.16 -27.75
C THR A 28 -47.26 6.73 -27.57
N THR A 29 -48.04 5.79 -28.09
CA THR A 29 -47.76 4.36 -28.18
C THR A 29 -46.91 4.08 -29.42
N TYR A 30 -45.83 3.30 -29.27
CA TYR A 30 -45.24 2.57 -30.39
C TYR A 30 -45.15 1.09 -30.04
N THR A 31 -45.99 0.33 -30.71
CA THR A 31 -45.98 -1.14 -30.79
C THR A 31 -44.75 -1.61 -31.54
N HIS A 32 -44.00 -2.57 -30.98
CA HIS A 32 -43.27 -3.53 -31.80
C HIS A 32 -43.54 -4.96 -31.36
N ARG A 33 -43.75 -5.76 -32.40
CA ARG A 33 -44.30 -7.11 -32.44
C ARG A 33 -43.36 -8.13 -31.79
N THR A 34 -43.96 -9.02 -31.02
CA THR A 34 -43.46 -10.37 -30.76
C THR A 34 -43.34 -11.15 -32.07
N THR A 35 -42.14 -11.64 -32.35
CA THR A 35 -41.94 -12.79 -33.24
C THR A 35 -41.06 -13.78 -32.51
N ALA A 36 -41.68 -14.84 -32.01
CA ALA A 36 -41.00 -16.02 -31.52
C ALA A 36 -40.45 -16.80 -32.72
N ILE A 37 -39.17 -17.16 -32.69
CA ILE A 37 -38.62 -18.26 -33.48
C ILE A 37 -37.93 -19.21 -32.51
N LEU A 38 -38.49 -20.42 -32.44
CA LEU A 38 -37.98 -21.62 -31.78
C LEU A 38 -37.12 -22.40 -32.77
N ALA A 39 -35.86 -22.64 -32.41
CA ALA A 39 -35.00 -23.77 -32.79
C ALA A 39 -33.71 -23.60 -31.95
N GLY A 40 -33.21 -24.54 -31.15
CA GLY A 40 -33.26 -25.99 -31.19
C GLY A 40 -31.82 -26.52 -31.25
N LEU A 41 -31.41 -27.27 -30.22
CA LEU A 41 -30.17 -28.07 -30.08
C LEU A 41 -28.88 -27.29 -29.74
N ALA A 42 -28.35 -27.34 -28.51
CA ALA A 42 -27.74 -28.45 -27.75
C ALA A 42 -26.21 -28.57 -27.99
N SER A 43 -25.48 -28.19 -26.95
CA SER A 43 -24.27 -28.83 -26.44
C SER A 43 -23.02 -28.91 -27.34
N ALA A 44 -22.10 -27.94 -27.20
CA ALA A 44 -20.65 -28.19 -27.14
C ALA A 44 -19.86 -26.87 -27.04
N GLY A 45 -18.89 -26.82 -26.12
CA GLY A 45 -17.74 -25.93 -26.22
C GLY A 45 -17.74 -24.72 -25.30
N ILE A 46 -17.17 -24.88 -24.10
CA ILE A 46 -15.90 -24.26 -23.66
C ILE A 46 -15.79 -24.60 -22.16
N ALA A 47 -15.28 -25.80 -21.90
CA ALA A 47 -14.81 -26.27 -20.62
C ALA A 47 -13.36 -26.72 -20.80
N VAL A 48 -12.47 -25.77 -21.08
CA VAL A 48 -11.02 -26.00 -21.16
C VAL A 48 -10.32 -24.74 -20.66
N ALA A 49 -9.86 -24.77 -19.41
CA ALA A 49 -8.70 -24.03 -18.87
C ALA A 49 -8.67 -23.99 -17.31
N TYR A 50 -9.36 -24.89 -16.61
CA TYR A 50 -9.27 -25.02 -15.13
C TYR A 50 -8.91 -26.44 -14.67
N GLN A 51 -8.28 -27.25 -15.54
CA GLN A 51 -7.81 -28.60 -15.22
C GLN A 51 -6.33 -28.76 -15.58
N SER A 52 -5.48 -28.06 -14.84
CA SER A 52 -4.07 -28.44 -14.74
C SER A 52 -3.55 -28.19 -13.34
N TRP A 53 -4.31 -28.60 -12.32
CA TRP A 53 -3.79 -28.98 -11.01
C TRP A 53 -4.28 -30.41 -10.75
N ASN A 54 -3.34 -31.34 -10.77
CA ASN A 54 -3.56 -32.74 -10.48
C ASN A 54 -3.14 -32.93 -9.01
N PRO A 55 -4.05 -32.90 -8.02
CA PRO A 55 -3.71 -33.42 -6.71
C PRO A 55 -3.53 -34.93 -6.87
N ILE A 56 -2.40 -35.44 -6.41
CA ILE A 56 -2.17 -36.87 -6.26
C ILE A 56 -3.37 -37.43 -5.49
N ARG A 57 -4.13 -38.34 -6.13
CA ARG A 57 -5.27 -39.03 -5.50
C ARG A 57 -4.79 -39.76 -4.25
N ALA A 58 -5.40 -39.47 -3.12
CA ALA A 58 -5.10 -40.06 -1.81
C ALA A 58 -5.67 -41.50 -1.66
N ASP A 59 -6.16 -42.10 -2.74
CA ASP A 59 -7.05 -43.26 -2.69
C ASP A 59 -6.31 -44.60 -2.87
N GLU A 60 -4.97 -44.61 -2.97
CA GLU A 60 -4.15 -45.83 -3.11
C GLU A 60 -3.28 -46.17 -1.88
N LEU A 61 -3.49 -45.53 -0.72
CA LEU A 61 -2.76 -45.82 0.52
C LEU A 61 -3.62 -46.35 1.67
N SER A 62 -4.87 -46.76 1.40
CA SER A 62 -5.69 -47.44 2.40
C SER A 62 -5.63 -48.96 2.23
N ASN A 63 -4.50 -49.59 2.55
CA ASN A 63 -4.45 -51.01 2.97
C ASN A 63 -3.02 -51.44 3.36
N ALA A 64 -2.62 -51.20 4.60
CA ALA A 64 -1.72 -52.08 5.36
C ALA A 64 -1.61 -51.60 6.82
N ARG A 65 -2.40 -52.21 7.71
CA ARG A 65 -2.07 -52.21 9.14
C ARG A 65 -0.96 -53.25 9.36
N ALA A 66 0.25 -52.80 9.73
CA ALA A 66 1.26 -53.62 10.39
C ALA A 66 2.17 -52.73 11.27
N PRO A 67 2.66 -53.22 12.43
CA PRO A 67 3.41 -52.42 13.39
C PRO A 67 4.92 -52.40 13.11
N GLY A 68 5.51 -51.19 13.10
CA GLY A 68 6.95 -50.96 13.30
C GLY A 68 7.79 -50.62 12.05
N VAL A 69 8.62 -49.56 12.20
CA VAL A 69 9.78 -49.12 11.36
C VAL A 69 9.38 -48.30 10.11
N SER A 70 9.83 -47.06 9.83
CA SER A 70 11.15 -46.41 9.90
C SER A 70 11.02 -44.85 9.91
N THR A 71 11.88 -44.12 10.64
CA THR A 71 11.86 -42.64 10.82
C THR A 71 12.77 -41.85 9.86
N VAL A 72 13.02 -42.36 8.64
CA VAL A 72 14.02 -41.78 7.73
C VAL A 72 13.48 -41.73 6.30
N GLN A 73 13.47 -40.53 5.69
CA GLN A 73 13.20 -40.34 4.26
C GLN A 73 14.39 -40.82 3.39
N PRO A 74 14.19 -41.05 2.08
CA PRO A 74 15.25 -41.47 1.15
C PRO A 74 16.49 -40.56 1.09
N SER A 75 16.39 -39.33 1.62
CA SER A 75 17.47 -38.35 1.74
C SER A 75 18.40 -38.54 2.94
N GLY A 76 18.10 -39.46 3.86
CA GLY A 76 18.91 -39.73 5.06
C GLY A 76 18.75 -38.72 6.20
N GLN A 77 17.87 -37.72 6.07
CA GLN A 77 17.53 -36.80 7.17
C GLN A 77 16.64 -37.49 8.21
N LYS A 78 17.01 -37.32 9.49
CA LYS A 78 16.25 -37.82 10.63
C LYS A 78 14.98 -36.98 10.81
N LEU A 79 13.82 -37.62 10.71
CA LEU A 79 12.54 -36.96 11.00
C LEU A 79 12.42 -36.74 12.51
N VAL A 80 11.89 -35.58 12.91
CA VAL A 80 11.62 -35.25 14.31
C VAL A 80 10.11 -35.37 14.54
N SER A 81 9.68 -36.12 15.54
CA SER A 81 8.25 -36.26 15.87
C SER A 81 7.65 -34.96 16.36
N PHE A 82 6.37 -34.71 16.09
CA PHE A 82 5.64 -33.56 16.61
C PHE A 82 5.67 -33.47 18.14
N GLU A 83 5.58 -34.60 18.86
CA GLU A 83 5.71 -34.66 20.32
C GLU A 83 7.06 -34.10 20.81
N GLU A 84 8.13 -34.30 20.05
CA GLU A 84 9.43 -33.73 20.39
C GLU A 84 9.40 -32.22 20.22
N VAL A 85 8.88 -31.72 19.09
CA VAL A 85 8.73 -30.29 18.84
C VAL A 85 7.93 -29.61 19.95
N GLN A 86 6.86 -30.25 20.45
CA GLN A 86 6.01 -29.72 21.52
C GLN A 86 6.74 -29.52 22.86
N LYS A 87 7.91 -30.14 23.07
CA LYS A 87 8.74 -29.92 24.29
C LYS A 87 9.42 -28.55 24.27
N HIS A 88 9.72 -28.03 23.08
CA HIS A 88 10.39 -26.76 22.85
C HIS A 88 9.38 -25.60 22.75
N ASN A 89 8.63 -25.40 23.83
CA ASN A 89 7.47 -24.50 23.89
C ASN A 89 7.66 -23.29 24.83
N LYS A 90 8.91 -22.94 25.17
CA LYS A 90 9.25 -21.87 26.12
C LYS A 90 10.14 -20.83 25.47
N ARG A 91 10.24 -19.65 26.08
CA ARG A 91 11.10 -18.57 25.57
C ARG A 91 12.57 -18.97 25.51
N GLU A 92 13.04 -19.73 26.49
CA GLU A 92 14.43 -20.20 26.59
C GLU A 92 14.69 -21.46 25.76
N ASP A 93 13.65 -22.03 25.14
CA ASP A 93 13.70 -23.25 24.35
C ASP A 93 12.49 -23.30 23.40
N CYS A 94 12.63 -22.62 22.24
CA CYS A 94 11.53 -22.26 21.36
C CYS A 94 11.72 -22.81 19.95
N TRP A 95 11.01 -23.88 19.61
CA TRP A 95 10.94 -24.37 18.23
C TRP A 95 9.59 -24.04 17.59
N VAL A 96 9.59 -23.86 16.28
CA VAL A 96 8.37 -23.67 15.48
C VAL A 96 8.43 -24.51 14.20
N ILE A 97 7.28 -24.97 13.72
CA ILE A 97 7.16 -25.64 12.41
C ILE A 97 6.68 -24.62 11.39
N ILE A 98 7.39 -24.52 10.26
CA ILE A 98 7.02 -23.73 9.10
C ILE A 98 7.23 -24.60 7.87
N ASP A 99 6.18 -24.84 7.09
CA ASP A 99 6.21 -25.69 5.89
C ASP A 99 6.79 -27.08 6.14
N GLY A 100 6.38 -27.70 7.26
CA GLY A 100 6.83 -29.03 7.65
C GLY A 100 8.31 -29.12 8.04
N LYS A 101 8.98 -27.99 8.23
CA LYS A 101 10.37 -27.89 8.73
C LYS A 101 10.39 -27.23 10.09
N ILE A 102 11.28 -27.68 10.95
CA ILE A 102 11.47 -27.24 12.32
C ILE A 102 12.61 -26.25 12.37
N TYR A 103 12.37 -25.14 13.05
CA TYR A 103 13.32 -24.07 13.24
C TYR A 103 13.49 -23.78 14.73
N ASP A 104 14.74 -23.74 15.19
CA ASP A 104 15.10 -23.26 16.51
C ASP A 104 15.26 -21.74 16.48
N VAL A 105 14.25 -21.04 16.99
CA VAL A 105 14.17 -19.59 16.95
C VAL A 105 14.52 -18.95 18.29
N THR A 106 15.03 -19.73 19.26
CA THR A 106 15.33 -19.30 20.63
C THR A 106 16.20 -18.04 20.67
N ASP A 107 17.35 -18.07 20.02
CA ASP A 107 18.30 -16.94 19.98
C ASP A 107 17.84 -15.81 19.02
N PHE A 108 16.86 -16.10 18.17
CA PHE A 108 16.29 -15.13 17.23
C PHE A 108 15.13 -14.33 17.83
N LEU A 109 14.52 -14.80 18.92
CA LEU A 109 13.33 -14.19 19.53
C LEU A 109 13.46 -12.68 19.75
N ASP A 110 14.60 -12.23 20.28
CA ASP A 110 14.86 -10.81 20.59
C ASP A 110 15.25 -9.97 19.37
N ASN A 111 15.65 -10.64 18.29
CA ASN A 111 15.99 -10.02 17.02
C ASN A 111 14.80 -9.98 16.05
N HIS A 112 13.73 -10.72 16.34
CA HIS A 112 12.54 -10.76 15.50
C HIS A 112 11.83 -9.39 15.46
N PRO A 113 11.67 -8.76 14.27
CA PRO A 113 10.96 -7.48 14.13
C PRO A 113 9.52 -7.51 14.64
N GLY A 114 8.90 -8.69 14.67
CA GLY A 114 7.56 -8.96 15.21
C GLY A 114 7.43 -8.84 16.73
N GLY A 115 8.56 -8.75 17.43
CA GLY A 115 8.65 -9.04 18.85
C GLY A 115 8.66 -10.54 19.14
N ALA A 116 9.25 -10.92 20.27
CA ALA A 116 9.36 -12.30 20.70
C ALA A 116 7.99 -12.94 21.02
N GLU A 117 7.05 -12.17 21.57
CA GLU A 117 5.81 -12.69 22.14
C GLU A 117 4.93 -13.46 21.14
N ILE A 118 4.90 -13.03 19.87
CA ILE A 118 4.11 -13.72 18.84
C ILE A 118 4.70 -15.08 18.46
N ILE A 119 6.02 -15.22 18.53
CA ILE A 119 6.70 -16.49 18.29
C ILE A 119 6.50 -17.39 19.50
N VAL A 120 6.71 -16.88 20.71
CA VAL A 120 6.56 -17.64 21.96
C VAL A 120 5.12 -18.18 22.12
N ALA A 121 4.10 -17.42 21.71
CA ALA A 121 2.71 -17.89 21.70
C ALA A 121 2.47 -19.11 20.77
N ASN A 122 3.33 -19.30 19.78
CA ASN A 122 3.31 -20.39 18.80
C ASN A 122 4.47 -21.39 18.99
N ALA A 123 5.20 -21.32 20.11
CA ALA A 123 6.29 -22.23 20.41
C ALA A 123 5.77 -23.67 20.56
N GLY A 124 6.50 -24.62 19.99
CA GLY A 124 6.15 -26.04 19.92
C GLY A 124 4.98 -26.36 18.98
N LYS A 125 4.58 -25.46 18.07
CA LYS A 125 3.41 -25.61 17.17
C LYS A 125 3.78 -25.41 15.69
N ASP A 126 2.83 -25.78 14.83
CA ASP A 126 2.84 -25.36 13.42
C ASP A 126 2.37 -23.92 13.28
N ALA A 127 3.31 -23.05 12.92
CA ALA A 127 3.10 -21.62 12.72
C ALA A 127 2.94 -21.26 11.24
N THR A 128 2.89 -22.22 10.31
CA THR A 128 2.88 -21.99 8.86
C THR A 128 1.77 -21.03 8.43
N LYS A 129 0.55 -21.21 8.95
CA LYS A 129 -0.63 -20.37 8.64
C LYS A 129 -0.41 -18.89 9.04
N ILE A 130 0.33 -18.63 10.12
CA ILE A 130 0.61 -17.27 10.62
C ILE A 130 1.85 -16.69 9.94
N PHE A 131 2.86 -17.52 9.68
CA PHE A 131 4.13 -17.10 9.11
C PHE A 131 3.98 -16.67 7.65
N LYS A 132 3.39 -17.52 6.80
CA LYS A 132 3.35 -17.33 5.34
C LYS A 132 2.74 -15.99 4.87
N PRO A 133 1.63 -15.51 5.44
CA PRO A 133 1.04 -14.25 4.98
C PRO A 133 1.86 -13.02 5.38
N LEU A 134 2.73 -13.16 6.39
CA LEU A 134 3.45 -12.06 7.02
C LEU A 134 4.92 -11.96 6.62
N HIS A 135 5.50 -12.99 6.01
CA HIS A 135 6.94 -13.05 5.74
C HIS A 135 7.23 -13.36 4.27
N PRO A 136 8.32 -12.80 3.71
CA PRO A 136 8.83 -13.25 2.43
C PRO A 136 9.44 -14.67 2.54
N PRO A 137 9.52 -15.44 1.44
CA PRO A 137 9.98 -16.83 1.49
C PRO A 137 11.43 -16.99 1.96
N ASP A 138 12.25 -15.96 1.79
CA ASP A 138 13.65 -15.91 2.22
C ASP A 138 13.82 -15.40 3.67
N ALA A 139 12.74 -15.11 4.40
CA ALA A 139 12.83 -14.64 5.78
C ALA A 139 13.56 -15.62 6.72
N LEU A 140 13.52 -16.91 6.41
CA LEU A 140 14.18 -17.96 7.20
C LEU A 140 15.69 -18.01 6.96
N ASP A 141 16.20 -17.36 5.91
CA ASP A 141 17.64 -17.25 5.63
C ASP A 141 18.36 -16.33 6.64
N MET A 142 17.60 -15.58 7.45
CA MET A 142 18.15 -14.81 8.58
C MET A 142 18.58 -15.71 9.76
N LEU A 143 18.16 -16.97 9.77
CA LEU A 143 18.55 -17.95 10.78
C LEU A 143 19.85 -18.65 10.37
N GLU A 144 20.70 -18.94 11.35
CA GLU A 144 21.92 -19.69 11.12
C GLU A 144 21.61 -21.12 10.65
N PRO A 145 22.51 -21.78 9.89
CA PRO A 145 22.30 -23.16 9.45
C PRO A 145 22.04 -24.14 10.60
N SER A 146 22.61 -23.88 11.79
CA SER A 146 22.38 -24.70 12.99
C SER A 146 20.96 -24.57 13.56
N GLN A 147 20.24 -23.50 13.23
CA GLN A 147 18.86 -23.27 13.66
C GLN A 147 17.84 -24.00 12.77
N HIS A 148 18.28 -24.57 11.65
CA HIS A 148 17.47 -25.38 10.75
C HIS A 148 17.51 -26.84 11.19
N ILE A 149 16.67 -27.21 12.17
CA ILE A 149 16.68 -28.54 12.81
C ILE A 149 16.37 -29.66 11.81
N GLY A 150 15.42 -29.44 10.90
CA GLY A 150 15.06 -30.40 9.86
C GLY A 150 13.56 -30.65 9.74
N PRO A 151 13.13 -31.65 8.95
CA PRO A 151 11.71 -31.94 8.73
C PRO A 151 11.04 -32.56 9.97
N VAL A 152 9.80 -32.15 10.24
CA VAL A 152 8.90 -32.85 11.18
C VAL A 152 8.37 -34.12 10.52
N ASP A 153 8.14 -35.19 11.30
CA ASP A 153 7.49 -36.41 10.84
C ASP A 153 5.99 -36.14 10.57
N PRO A 154 5.55 -36.12 9.30
CA PRO A 154 4.16 -35.80 8.97
C PRO A 154 3.16 -36.80 9.54
N ALA A 155 3.57 -38.06 9.81
CA ALA A 155 2.70 -39.08 10.39
C ALA A 155 2.40 -38.84 11.88
N THR A 156 3.19 -37.97 12.54
CA THR A 156 3.01 -37.60 13.95
C THR A 156 2.32 -36.25 14.12
N MET A 157 2.11 -35.53 13.02
CA MET A 157 1.38 -34.26 13.03
C MET A 157 -0.12 -34.53 13.31
N PRO A 158 -0.80 -33.65 14.05
CA PRO A 158 -2.25 -33.72 14.13
C PRO A 158 -2.82 -33.61 12.72
N GLU A 159 -3.89 -34.37 12.43
CA GLU A 159 -4.63 -34.15 11.20
C GLU A 159 -5.10 -32.69 11.17
N PRO A 160 -5.00 -32.00 10.02
CA PRO A 160 -5.44 -30.62 9.95
C PRO A 160 -6.92 -30.56 10.31
N GLU A 161 -7.24 -29.94 11.44
CA GLU A 161 -8.63 -29.68 11.82
C GLU A 161 -9.29 -28.88 10.70
N GLU A 162 -10.37 -29.41 10.12
CA GLU A 162 -11.27 -28.64 9.27
C GLU A 162 -11.97 -27.60 10.15
N GLU A 163 -11.32 -26.45 10.32
CA GLU A 163 -11.89 -25.32 11.03
C GLU A 163 -13.13 -24.83 10.26
N GLU A 164 -14.29 -24.77 10.93
CA GLU A 164 -15.47 -24.14 10.33
C GLU A 164 -15.15 -22.69 9.95
N PRO A 165 -15.60 -22.21 8.77
CA PRO A 165 -15.32 -20.85 8.33
C PRO A 165 -15.87 -19.84 9.34
N THR A 166 -15.03 -18.87 9.72
CA THR A 166 -15.45 -17.82 10.65
C THR A 166 -16.51 -16.91 10.03
N GLU A 167 -17.23 -16.13 10.85
CA GLU A 167 -18.15 -15.10 10.33
C GLU A 167 -17.46 -14.13 9.36
N GLU A 168 -16.17 -13.86 9.60
CA GLU A 168 -15.35 -13.02 8.73
C GLU A 168 -15.08 -13.69 7.38
N ASP A 169 -14.75 -14.98 7.37
CA ASP A 169 -14.52 -15.76 6.15
C ASP A 169 -15.79 -15.81 5.29
N LEU A 170 -16.93 -16.09 5.91
CA LEU A 170 -18.24 -16.12 5.23
C LEU A 170 -18.60 -14.74 4.65
N ARG A 171 -18.37 -13.66 5.40
CA ARG A 171 -18.57 -12.28 4.92
C ARG A 171 -17.69 -11.99 3.70
N MET A 172 -16.41 -12.34 3.76
CA MET A 172 -15.46 -12.10 2.68
C MET A 172 -15.82 -12.92 1.43
N GLU A 173 -16.21 -14.18 1.60
CA GLU A 173 -16.65 -15.03 0.50
C GLU A 173 -17.88 -14.45 -0.20
N GLU A 174 -18.90 -14.03 0.56
CA GLU A 174 -20.11 -13.42 0.01
C GLU A 174 -19.83 -12.07 -0.66
N ALA A 175 -18.97 -11.24 -0.06
CA ALA A 175 -18.53 -10.00 -0.67
C ALA A 175 -17.78 -10.25 -1.99
N ARG A 176 -16.94 -11.30 -2.07
CA ARG A 176 -16.23 -11.66 -3.31
C ARG A 176 -17.17 -12.17 -4.41
N LYS A 177 -18.27 -12.85 -4.06
CA LYS A 177 -19.30 -13.28 -5.04
C LYS A 177 -20.02 -12.11 -5.71
N THR A 178 -20.16 -11.00 -5.00
CA THR A 178 -20.92 -9.81 -5.46
C THR A 178 -20.02 -8.67 -5.94
N MET A 179 -18.71 -8.78 -5.75
CA MET A 179 -17.74 -7.80 -6.23
C MET A 179 -17.80 -7.72 -7.76
N PRO A 180 -17.92 -6.52 -8.35
CA PRO A 180 -17.91 -6.36 -9.80
C PRO A 180 -16.56 -6.83 -10.34
N GLY A 181 -16.55 -7.32 -11.58
CA GLY A 181 -15.29 -7.55 -12.29
C GLY A 181 -14.50 -6.25 -12.45
N VAL A 182 -13.22 -6.38 -12.80
CA VAL A 182 -12.28 -5.25 -12.82
C VAL A 182 -12.73 -4.08 -13.71
N ASP A 183 -13.40 -4.36 -14.84
CA ASP A 183 -13.95 -3.34 -15.75
C ASP A 183 -15.10 -2.53 -15.12
N GLY A 184 -15.75 -3.08 -14.09
CA GLY A 184 -16.79 -2.40 -13.32
C GLY A 184 -16.25 -1.40 -12.29
N MET A 185 -14.93 -1.37 -12.06
CA MET A 185 -14.28 -0.32 -11.27
C MET A 185 -14.10 0.91 -12.13
N LEU A 186 -14.68 2.04 -11.71
CA LEU A 186 -14.72 3.28 -12.48
C LEU A 186 -13.92 4.40 -11.83
N LEU A 187 -13.85 4.41 -10.50
CA LEU A 187 -13.12 5.40 -9.72
C LEU A 187 -12.08 4.72 -8.83
N VAL A 188 -11.05 5.48 -8.46
CA VAL A 188 -10.05 5.04 -7.46
C VAL A 188 -10.72 4.60 -6.15
N GLN A 189 -11.81 5.28 -5.77
CA GLN A 189 -12.58 5.00 -4.55
C GLN A 189 -13.24 3.62 -4.55
N ASP A 190 -13.62 3.09 -5.72
CA ASP A 190 -14.32 1.80 -5.80
C ASP A 190 -13.44 0.67 -5.25
N PHE A 191 -12.12 0.74 -5.48
CA PHE A 191 -11.18 -0.21 -4.90
C PHE A 191 -11.11 -0.14 -3.38
N GLU A 192 -11.18 1.06 -2.80
CA GLU A 192 -11.18 1.24 -1.34
C GLU A 192 -12.47 0.69 -0.72
N ASP A 193 -13.62 1.01 -1.31
CA ASP A 193 -14.94 0.58 -0.84
C ASP A 193 -15.11 -0.95 -0.91
N TRP A 194 -14.53 -1.59 -1.93
CA TRP A 194 -14.53 -3.05 -2.05
C TRP A 194 -13.46 -3.71 -1.18
N ALA A 195 -12.28 -3.09 -1.01
CA ALA A 195 -11.23 -3.60 -0.14
C ALA A 195 -11.72 -3.80 1.29
N GLU A 196 -12.51 -2.86 1.84
CA GLU A 196 -13.14 -3.01 3.17
C GLU A 196 -13.99 -4.28 3.29
N LYS A 197 -14.68 -4.65 2.21
CA LYS A 197 -15.62 -5.77 2.18
C LYS A 197 -14.94 -7.12 1.95
N VAL A 198 -13.89 -7.17 1.12
CA VAL A 198 -13.29 -8.45 0.65
C VAL A 198 -11.96 -8.79 1.30
N MET A 199 -11.35 -7.87 2.05
CA MET A 199 -10.12 -8.11 2.79
C MET A 199 -10.42 -8.52 4.22
N SER A 200 -9.46 -9.23 4.83
CA SER A 200 -9.52 -9.51 6.26
C SER A 200 -9.43 -8.21 7.06
N GLY A 201 -10.00 -8.21 8.27
CA GLY A 201 -9.91 -7.13 9.23
C GLY A 201 -8.45 -6.80 9.53
N THR A 202 -7.56 -7.80 9.62
CA THR A 202 -6.12 -7.53 9.80
C THR A 202 -5.56 -6.71 8.63
N ALA A 203 -5.85 -7.10 7.39
CA ALA A 203 -5.33 -6.43 6.21
C ALA A 203 -5.93 -5.03 6.03
N TRP A 204 -7.26 -4.91 6.14
CA TRP A 204 -7.98 -3.64 6.05
C TRP A 204 -7.50 -2.66 7.10
N ASN A 205 -7.49 -3.05 8.39
CA ASN A 205 -7.07 -2.18 9.48
C ASN A 205 -5.57 -1.82 9.37
N TYR A 206 -4.71 -2.72 8.87
CA TYR A 206 -3.31 -2.39 8.60
C TYR A 206 -3.15 -1.35 7.47
N TYR A 207 -3.86 -1.49 6.35
CA TYR A 207 -3.76 -0.55 5.23
C TYR A 207 -4.43 0.80 5.52
N LYS A 208 -5.64 0.77 6.08
CA LYS A 208 -6.46 1.97 6.32
C LYS A 208 -5.87 2.84 7.42
N SER A 209 -5.40 2.25 8.51
CA SER A 209 -4.99 2.98 9.71
C SER A 209 -3.90 4.01 9.50
N ALA A 210 -3.95 5.05 10.34
CA ALA A 210 -2.97 6.13 10.40
C ALA A 210 -2.57 6.43 11.86
N ALA A 211 -1.70 7.42 12.05
CA ALA A 211 -1.19 7.76 13.38
C ALA A 211 -2.25 8.44 14.25
N ASP A 212 -2.25 8.09 15.53
CA ASP A 212 -3.01 8.74 16.61
C ASP A 212 -4.51 8.93 16.32
N ARG A 213 -4.91 10.15 15.92
CA ARG A 213 -6.31 10.52 15.64
C ARG A 213 -6.62 10.59 14.15
N GLU A 214 -5.65 10.20 13.32
CA GLU A 214 -5.74 10.12 11.86
C GLU A 214 -6.10 11.47 11.20
N LYS A 215 -5.78 12.60 11.87
CA LYS A 215 -6.09 13.94 11.35
C LYS A 215 -5.29 14.25 10.11
N THR A 216 -3.99 13.98 10.11
CA THR A 216 -3.15 14.17 8.92
C THR A 216 -3.59 13.28 7.76
N ALA A 217 -4.01 12.04 8.01
CA ALA A 217 -4.47 11.17 6.94
C ALA A 217 -5.73 11.72 6.25
N ALA A 218 -6.71 12.19 7.01
CA ALA A 218 -7.90 12.85 6.47
C ALA A 218 -7.56 14.20 5.81
N GLU A 219 -6.64 14.95 6.41
CA GLU A 219 -6.21 16.26 5.91
C GLU A 219 -5.46 16.19 4.58
N ASN A 220 -4.62 15.17 4.38
CA ASN A 220 -3.93 14.95 3.11
C ASN A 220 -4.89 14.89 1.92
N GLU A 221 -6.03 14.21 2.10
CA GLU A 221 -7.05 14.08 1.07
C GLU A 221 -7.84 15.38 0.92
N LYS A 222 -8.33 15.93 2.04
CA LYS A 222 -9.12 17.16 2.07
C LYS A 222 -8.37 18.38 1.52
N ALA A 223 -7.05 18.44 1.67
CA ALA A 223 -6.26 19.58 1.22
C ALA A 223 -6.37 19.82 -0.29
N PHE A 224 -6.55 18.77 -1.10
CA PHE A 224 -6.74 18.91 -2.54
C PHE A 224 -8.02 19.67 -2.92
N GLU A 225 -9.05 19.69 -2.06
CA GLU A 225 -10.29 20.45 -2.26
C GLU A 225 -10.08 21.96 -2.13
N ARG A 226 -8.95 22.40 -1.56
CA ARG A 226 -8.62 23.82 -1.46
C ARG A 226 -8.14 24.37 -2.79
N TYR A 227 -7.65 23.53 -3.70
CA TYR A 227 -6.99 23.92 -4.95
C TYR A 227 -7.92 23.77 -6.15
N PHE A 228 -8.14 24.87 -6.86
CA PHE A 228 -9.02 24.93 -8.03
C PHE A 228 -8.24 25.23 -9.31
N PHE A 229 -8.71 24.68 -10.42
CA PHE A 229 -8.18 24.95 -11.74
C PHE A 229 -8.63 26.30 -12.28
N ARG A 230 -7.80 26.87 -13.16
CA ARG A 230 -8.11 28.04 -13.99
C ARG A 230 -7.99 27.65 -15.46
N PRO A 231 -9.05 27.03 -16.03
CA PRO A 231 -9.02 26.51 -17.40
C PRO A 231 -8.68 27.57 -18.43
N ARG A 232 -7.94 27.17 -19.47
CA ARG A 232 -7.60 28.00 -20.61
C ARG A 232 -8.41 27.54 -21.82
N ILE A 233 -9.43 28.32 -22.15
CA ILE A 233 -10.36 28.03 -23.24
C ILE A 233 -9.75 28.30 -24.63
N LEU A 234 -10.39 27.76 -25.67
CA LEU A 234 -10.02 27.93 -27.09
C LEU A 234 -8.56 27.54 -27.40
N ARG A 235 -8.05 26.52 -26.69
CA ARG A 235 -6.77 25.86 -27.00
C ARG A 235 -7.04 24.56 -27.75
N ASP A 236 -6.18 24.24 -28.72
CA ASP A 236 -6.23 22.95 -29.39
C ASP A 236 -5.84 21.83 -28.42
N ALA A 237 -6.72 20.85 -28.25
CA ALA A 237 -6.53 19.67 -27.39
C ALA A 237 -6.68 18.36 -28.18
N THR A 238 -6.57 18.42 -29.52
CA THR A 238 -6.73 17.26 -30.43
C THR A 238 -5.64 16.22 -30.19
N THR A 239 -4.43 16.66 -29.86
CA THR A 239 -3.29 15.80 -29.52
C THR A 239 -2.79 16.14 -28.12
N GLY A 240 -2.12 15.20 -27.45
CA GLY A 240 -1.63 15.39 -26.09
C GLY A 240 -0.82 14.20 -25.60
N SER A 241 -0.16 14.34 -24.46
CA SER A 241 0.58 13.25 -23.82
C SER A 241 0.72 13.46 -22.33
N THR A 242 0.59 12.36 -21.58
CA THR A 242 0.89 12.27 -20.15
C THR A 242 2.29 11.71 -19.88
N GLU A 243 3.03 11.32 -20.92
CA GLU A 243 4.37 10.75 -20.76
C GLU A 243 5.33 11.78 -20.17
N THR A 244 6.19 11.31 -19.26
CA THR A 244 7.19 12.16 -18.61
C THR A 244 8.43 11.38 -18.21
N GLU A 245 9.37 12.10 -17.62
CA GLU A 245 10.59 11.56 -17.03
C GLU A 245 10.84 12.25 -15.69
N PHE A 246 11.19 11.45 -14.68
CA PHE A 246 11.68 11.96 -13.40
C PHE A 246 12.81 11.06 -12.92
N MET A 247 13.82 11.65 -12.29
CA MET A 247 15.00 10.95 -11.79
C MET A 247 15.70 10.09 -12.86
N GLY A 248 15.62 10.50 -14.13
CA GLY A 248 16.13 9.75 -15.29
C GLY A 248 15.27 8.56 -15.74
N MET A 249 14.09 8.35 -15.14
CA MET A 249 13.18 7.25 -15.44
C MET A 249 12.00 7.71 -16.28
N LYS A 250 11.86 7.15 -17.48
CA LYS A 250 10.71 7.40 -18.36
C LYS A 250 9.47 6.69 -17.84
N THR A 251 8.32 7.33 -17.97
CA THR A 251 7.04 6.79 -17.56
C THR A 251 5.88 7.29 -18.43
N THR A 252 4.82 6.48 -18.54
CA THR A 252 3.63 6.75 -19.37
C THR A 252 2.71 7.83 -18.79
N MET A 253 2.77 8.06 -17.49
CA MET A 253 1.99 9.06 -16.76
C MET A 253 2.78 9.53 -15.53
N PRO A 254 2.53 10.72 -14.97
CA PRO A 254 3.31 11.27 -13.87
C PRO A 254 2.87 10.67 -12.50
N VAL A 255 2.69 9.35 -12.46
CA VAL A 255 2.28 8.58 -11.29
C VAL A 255 3.29 7.46 -11.04
N PHE A 256 3.61 7.20 -9.78
CA PHE A 256 4.36 6.01 -9.37
C PHE A 256 3.68 5.30 -8.20
N ILE A 257 3.94 4.00 -8.06
CA ILE A 257 3.51 3.25 -6.87
C ILE A 257 4.44 3.65 -5.73
N SER A 258 3.92 4.31 -4.69
CA SER A 258 4.73 4.68 -3.52
C SER A 258 5.08 3.43 -2.70
N PRO A 259 6.27 3.34 -2.10
CA PRO A 259 6.65 2.18 -1.29
C PRO A 259 5.65 1.90 -0.18
N ALA A 260 5.03 0.73 -0.24
CA ALA A 260 4.07 0.26 0.74
C ALA A 260 4.34 -1.22 1.05
N ALA A 261 4.42 -1.54 2.33
CA ALA A 261 4.80 -2.84 2.85
C ALA A 261 3.60 -3.80 2.95
N MET A 262 3.90 -5.10 3.01
CA MET A 262 2.96 -6.18 3.36
C MET A 262 1.81 -6.38 2.37
N ALA A 263 2.06 -6.27 1.06
CA ALA A 263 1.03 -6.43 0.04
C ALA A 263 0.35 -7.83 0.06
N LYS A 264 1.04 -8.86 0.61
CA LYS A 264 0.49 -10.21 0.81
C LYS A 264 -0.72 -10.28 1.73
N LEU A 265 -0.90 -9.28 2.60
CA LEU A 265 -2.11 -9.18 3.42
C LEU A 265 -3.38 -9.00 2.57
N GLY A 266 -3.25 -8.38 1.39
CA GLY A 266 -4.37 -8.20 0.46
C GLY A 266 -4.50 -9.32 -0.57
N ASN A 267 -3.38 -9.82 -1.07
CA ASN A 267 -3.35 -10.81 -2.15
C ASN A 267 -2.13 -11.70 -2.01
N PRO A 268 -2.22 -13.04 -2.12
CA PRO A 268 -1.09 -13.95 -1.92
C PRO A 268 0.17 -13.66 -2.77
N LEU A 269 0.02 -13.06 -3.95
CA LEU A 269 1.16 -12.66 -4.79
C LEU A 269 1.81 -11.32 -4.37
N GLY A 270 1.16 -10.55 -3.49
CA GLY A 270 1.73 -9.37 -2.85
C GLY A 270 2.36 -8.37 -3.83
N GLU A 271 3.60 -7.99 -3.56
CA GLU A 271 4.32 -6.97 -4.31
C GLU A 271 4.62 -7.41 -5.76
N VAL A 272 4.60 -8.71 -6.07
CA VAL A 272 4.77 -9.21 -7.45
C VAL A 272 3.65 -8.69 -8.36
N ASN A 273 2.40 -8.61 -7.87
CA ASN A 273 1.29 -8.01 -8.64
C ASN A 273 1.53 -6.52 -8.90
N LEU A 274 2.06 -5.80 -7.90
CA LEU A 274 2.38 -4.38 -8.05
C LEU A 274 3.47 -4.19 -9.12
N THR A 275 4.48 -5.07 -9.14
CA THR A 275 5.54 -5.04 -10.15
C THR A 275 5.03 -5.34 -11.54
N ARG A 276 4.28 -6.42 -11.72
CA ARG A 276 3.76 -6.78 -13.04
C ARG A 276 2.78 -5.73 -13.57
N GLY A 277 1.89 -5.24 -12.70
CA GLY A 277 0.95 -4.16 -13.05
C GLY A 277 1.67 -2.85 -13.41
N ALA A 278 2.68 -2.44 -12.63
CA ALA A 278 3.50 -1.27 -12.96
C ALA A 278 4.20 -1.42 -14.33
N GLY A 279 4.77 -2.60 -14.60
CA GLY A 279 5.39 -2.93 -15.89
C GLY A 279 4.40 -3.02 -17.04
N ALA A 280 3.17 -3.48 -16.80
CA ALA A 280 2.09 -3.47 -17.77
C ALA A 280 1.68 -2.04 -18.15
N CYS A 281 1.67 -1.13 -17.19
CA CYS A 281 1.26 0.25 -17.39
C CYS A 281 2.40 1.20 -17.78
N GLY A 282 3.66 0.78 -17.67
CA GLY A 282 4.83 1.63 -17.93
C GLY A 282 5.02 2.73 -16.87
N ILE A 283 4.65 2.44 -15.61
CA ILE A 283 4.87 3.32 -14.47
C ILE A 283 6.00 2.82 -13.57
N VAL A 284 6.61 3.75 -12.83
CA VAL A 284 7.67 3.42 -11.86
C VAL A 284 7.05 2.82 -10.60
N GLN A 285 7.71 1.80 -10.03
CA GLN A 285 7.36 1.25 -8.72
C GLN A 285 8.43 1.62 -7.68
N GLY A 286 8.00 2.14 -6.53
CA GLY A 286 8.79 2.16 -5.31
C GLY A 286 8.58 0.87 -4.51
N ILE A 287 9.66 0.11 -4.29
CA ILE A 287 9.65 -1.15 -3.54
C ILE A 287 10.02 -0.85 -2.09
N SER A 288 9.24 -1.33 -1.12
CA SER A 288 9.58 -1.16 0.31
C SER A 288 10.60 -2.21 0.76
N ILE A 289 11.53 -1.82 1.64
CA ILE A 289 12.37 -2.76 2.40
C ILE A 289 11.55 -3.76 3.22
N ASN A 290 10.33 -3.38 3.64
CA ASN A 290 9.41 -4.23 4.39
C ASN A 290 8.37 -4.89 3.48
N ALA A 291 8.71 -5.13 2.21
CA ALA A 291 7.85 -5.91 1.32
C ALA A 291 7.62 -7.34 1.88
N SER A 292 6.45 -7.90 1.61
CA SER A 292 6.12 -9.29 1.98
C SER A 292 6.57 -10.33 0.96
N CYS A 293 7.00 -9.91 -0.22
CA CYS A 293 7.78 -10.71 -1.17
C CYS A 293 9.27 -10.42 -1.01
N SER A 294 10.11 -11.40 -1.30
CA SER A 294 11.57 -11.21 -1.31
C SER A 294 11.95 -10.20 -2.40
N LEU A 295 13.09 -9.52 -2.21
CA LEU A 295 13.59 -8.59 -3.22
C LEU A 295 13.82 -9.30 -4.57
N ASP A 296 14.31 -10.54 -4.55
CA ASP A 296 14.59 -11.28 -5.79
C ASP A 296 13.30 -11.66 -6.53
N GLU A 297 12.24 -12.09 -5.83
CA GLU A 297 10.93 -12.34 -6.45
C GLU A 297 10.36 -11.10 -7.13
N ILE A 298 10.43 -9.95 -6.45
CA ILE A 298 9.94 -8.67 -6.97
C ILE A 298 10.76 -8.27 -8.20
N MET A 299 12.09 -8.31 -8.10
CA MET A 299 12.97 -7.89 -9.20
C MET A 299 12.87 -8.83 -10.41
N ASN A 300 12.69 -10.14 -10.20
CA ASN A 300 12.48 -11.13 -11.27
C ASN A 300 11.10 -11.00 -11.95
N ALA A 301 10.12 -10.39 -11.29
CA ALA A 301 8.79 -10.16 -11.86
C ALA A 301 8.73 -8.94 -12.80
N ARG A 302 9.81 -8.14 -12.89
CA ARG A 302 9.88 -6.96 -13.75
C ARG A 302 9.86 -7.34 -15.22
N LYS A 303 9.29 -6.45 -16.04
CA LYS A 303 9.59 -6.44 -17.48
C LYS A 303 11.00 -5.90 -17.71
N GLU A 304 11.61 -6.30 -18.82
CA GLU A 304 12.91 -5.75 -19.23
C GLU A 304 12.84 -4.22 -19.34
N GLY A 305 13.82 -3.54 -18.73
CA GLY A 305 13.88 -2.06 -18.71
C GLY A 305 12.85 -1.38 -17.81
N GLN A 306 11.98 -2.11 -17.11
CA GLN A 306 11.00 -1.51 -16.19
C GLN A 306 11.71 -0.76 -15.06
N PRO A 307 11.46 0.55 -14.87
CA PRO A 307 12.12 1.32 -13.82
C PRO A 307 11.55 1.00 -12.43
N VAL A 308 12.43 0.83 -11.45
CA VAL A 308 12.07 0.63 -10.04
C VAL A 308 12.97 1.45 -9.12
N MET A 309 12.38 1.99 -8.06
CA MET A 309 13.09 2.62 -6.96
C MET A 309 13.03 1.69 -5.74
N PHE A 310 14.08 1.66 -4.94
CA PHE A 310 14.07 0.87 -3.70
C PHE A 310 14.10 1.75 -2.48
N GLN A 311 13.12 1.59 -1.59
CA GLN A 311 13.01 2.31 -0.34
C GLN A 311 13.74 1.59 0.77
N ILE A 312 14.60 2.33 1.47
CA ILE A 312 15.41 1.82 2.58
C ILE A 312 15.05 2.53 3.89
N TYR A 313 15.08 1.75 4.97
CA TYR A 313 15.34 2.23 6.32
C TYR A 313 16.75 1.78 6.69
N LEU A 314 17.59 2.69 7.15
CA LEU A 314 18.91 2.29 7.63
C LEU A 314 18.73 1.48 8.91
N ASN A 315 19.34 0.31 8.94
CA ASN A 315 19.32 -0.58 10.09
C ASN A 315 20.31 -0.04 11.14
N LYS A 316 20.03 -0.26 12.44
CA LYS A 316 20.98 -0.02 13.53
C LYS A 316 22.31 -0.74 13.28
N ASP A 317 22.23 -1.95 12.72
CA ASP A 317 23.38 -2.59 12.09
C ASP A 317 23.64 -2.00 10.70
N ARG A 318 24.68 -1.18 10.60
CA ARG A 318 25.07 -0.55 9.35
C ARG A 318 25.65 -1.55 8.34
N ALA A 319 26.19 -2.69 8.78
CA ALA A 319 26.68 -3.71 7.86
C ALA A 319 25.54 -4.32 7.03
N ALA A 320 24.40 -4.63 7.67
CA ALA A 320 23.19 -5.06 6.97
C ALA A 320 22.71 -4.03 5.94
N SER A 321 22.77 -2.73 6.27
CA SER A 321 22.41 -1.66 5.32
C SER A 321 23.35 -1.62 4.11
N VAL A 322 24.65 -1.80 4.31
CA VAL A 322 25.64 -1.87 3.22
C VAL A 322 25.38 -3.06 2.31
N ALA A 323 25.13 -4.24 2.89
CA ALA A 323 24.84 -5.45 2.12
C ALA A 323 23.59 -5.26 1.24
N LEU A 324 22.53 -4.68 1.81
CA LEU A 324 21.29 -4.39 1.08
C LEU A 324 21.49 -3.36 -0.04
N LEU A 325 22.20 -2.26 0.22
CA LEU A 325 22.50 -1.25 -0.82
C LEU A 325 23.26 -1.86 -2.01
N LYS A 326 24.23 -2.73 -1.74
CA LYS A 326 24.98 -3.46 -2.77
C LYS A 326 24.07 -4.41 -3.55
N LYS A 327 23.22 -5.20 -2.87
CA LYS A 327 22.27 -6.12 -3.50
C LYS A 327 21.30 -5.37 -4.43
N VAL A 328 20.67 -4.31 -3.93
CA VAL A 328 19.72 -3.47 -4.68
C VAL A 328 20.37 -2.84 -5.92
N THR A 329 21.61 -2.34 -5.78
CA THR A 329 22.37 -1.77 -6.90
C THR A 329 22.67 -2.86 -7.95
N ALA A 330 23.11 -4.04 -7.52
CA ALA A 330 23.44 -5.16 -8.41
C ALA A 330 22.20 -5.72 -9.15
N LEU A 331 21.04 -5.73 -8.51
CA LEU A 331 19.77 -6.13 -9.12
C LEU A 331 19.20 -5.06 -10.09
N GLY A 332 19.84 -3.90 -10.20
CA GLY A 332 19.48 -2.88 -11.18
C GLY A 332 18.26 -2.06 -10.80
N ALA A 333 18.14 -1.66 -9.53
CA ALA A 333 17.26 -0.55 -9.15
C ALA A 333 17.78 0.77 -9.75
N ASN A 334 16.88 1.73 -9.96
CA ASN A 334 17.19 3.01 -10.60
C ASN A 334 17.45 4.15 -9.60
N ALA A 335 16.95 4.05 -8.38
CA ALA A 335 17.19 5.04 -7.32
C ALA A 335 16.96 4.44 -5.92
N ILE A 336 17.55 5.07 -4.90
CA ILE A 336 17.30 4.77 -3.49
C ILE A 336 16.36 5.82 -2.91
N ILE A 337 15.24 5.37 -2.33
CA ILE A 337 14.34 6.19 -1.54
C ILE A 337 14.75 6.07 -0.06
N PHE A 338 15.45 7.07 0.47
CA PHE A 338 15.82 7.13 1.87
C PHE A 338 14.68 7.75 2.68
N THR A 339 13.98 6.93 3.48
CA THR A 339 12.82 7.39 4.25
C THR A 339 13.22 7.91 5.63
N VAL A 340 12.89 9.18 5.91
CA VAL A 340 13.35 9.89 7.13
C VAL A 340 12.22 10.34 8.06
N ASP A 341 10.95 10.16 7.68
CA ASP A 341 9.77 10.52 8.50
C ASP A 341 9.44 9.50 9.62
N THR A 342 10.37 8.60 9.94
CA THR A 342 10.19 7.50 10.90
C THR A 342 11.06 7.59 12.16
N ALA A 343 11.34 8.82 12.61
CA ALA A 343 12.15 9.09 13.81
C ALA A 343 11.59 8.48 15.11
N TRP A 344 10.31 8.10 15.14
CA TRP A 344 9.72 7.37 16.26
C TRP A 344 8.66 6.37 15.80
N ARG A 345 8.34 5.42 16.69
CA ARG A 345 7.30 4.40 16.46
C ARG A 345 5.94 5.07 16.29
N SER A 346 5.25 4.72 15.21
CA SER A 346 3.88 5.16 14.96
C SER A 346 2.87 4.43 15.85
N LYS A 347 1.86 5.17 16.32
CA LYS A 347 0.72 4.63 17.05
C LYS A 347 -0.50 4.55 16.14
N ARG A 348 -0.69 3.40 15.50
CA ARG A 348 -1.83 3.17 14.59
C ARG A 348 -2.95 2.45 15.32
N THR A 349 -3.88 3.22 15.85
CA THR A 349 -4.85 2.73 16.85
C THR A 349 -5.81 1.67 16.29
N MET A 350 -6.23 1.81 15.04
CA MET A 350 -7.08 0.83 14.35
C MET A 350 -6.36 -0.52 14.13
N ASP A 351 -5.08 -0.50 13.74
CA ASP A 351 -4.25 -1.71 13.60
C ASP A 351 -4.04 -2.44 14.93
N VAL A 352 -3.79 -1.69 16.02
CA VAL A 352 -3.63 -2.27 17.36
C VAL A 352 -4.95 -2.88 17.86
N ARG A 353 -6.09 -2.22 17.62
CA ARG A 353 -7.41 -2.72 18.04
C ARG A 353 -7.84 -3.97 17.28
N ALA A 354 -7.50 -4.09 15.99
CA ALA A 354 -7.86 -5.24 15.17
C ALA A 354 -7.39 -6.57 15.79
N LYS A 355 -6.21 -6.59 16.41
CA LYS A 355 -5.70 -7.80 17.08
C LYS A 355 -6.23 -8.01 18.50
N ALA A 356 -6.75 -6.97 19.15
CA ALA A 356 -7.38 -7.10 20.47
C ALA A 356 -8.75 -7.82 20.43
N HIS A 357 -9.35 -7.96 19.24
CA HIS A 357 -10.60 -8.69 19.02
C HIS A 357 -10.41 -10.17 18.68
N VAL A 358 -9.17 -10.63 18.47
CA VAL A 358 -8.82 -12.06 18.51
C VAL A 358 -8.62 -12.42 19.99
N ALA A 359 -9.73 -12.69 20.69
CA ALA A 359 -9.67 -13.04 22.09
C ALA A 359 -8.77 -14.28 22.27
N PRO A 360 -7.78 -14.26 23.18
CA PRO A 360 -7.17 -15.51 23.60
C PRO A 360 -8.28 -16.37 24.23
N PRO A 361 -8.26 -17.71 24.04
CA PRO A 361 -9.18 -18.57 24.76
C PRO A 361 -9.04 -18.29 26.27
N PRO A 362 -10.13 -18.39 27.05
CA PRO A 362 -10.06 -18.13 28.49
C PRO A 362 -9.06 -19.11 29.12
N SER A 363 -7.85 -18.63 29.41
CA SER A 363 -6.86 -19.45 30.10
C SER A 363 -7.25 -19.57 31.55
N SER A 364 -7.47 -20.82 31.96
CA SER A 364 -7.55 -21.21 33.35
C SER A 364 -6.24 -20.82 34.05
N THR A 365 -6.39 -20.18 35.22
CA THR A 365 -5.38 -20.06 36.28
C THR A 365 -4.09 -19.27 35.96
N GLY A 366 -4.09 -17.99 36.34
CA GLY A 366 -2.99 -17.43 37.15
C GLY A 366 -1.70 -16.95 36.47
N GLN A 367 -1.64 -16.77 35.15
CA GLN A 367 -0.47 -16.18 34.49
C GLN A 367 -0.60 -14.68 34.26
N GLN A 368 0.51 -13.96 34.44
CA GLN A 368 0.65 -12.50 34.28
C GLN A 368 0.00 -12.01 32.98
N LYS A 369 -0.63 -10.82 33.04
CA LYS A 369 -1.25 -10.13 31.90
C LYS A 369 -0.33 -10.21 30.68
N SER A 370 -0.69 -11.03 29.70
CA SER A 370 0.00 -11.08 28.41
C SER A 370 0.03 -9.69 27.81
N ALA A 371 1.18 -9.31 27.24
CA ALA A 371 1.30 -8.07 26.49
C ALA A 371 0.19 -8.04 25.42
N SER A 372 -0.54 -6.92 25.31
CA SER A 372 -1.60 -6.80 24.31
C SER A 372 -1.04 -7.11 22.92
N PRO A 373 -1.76 -7.87 22.07
CA PRO A 373 -1.24 -8.32 20.79
C PRO A 373 -0.85 -7.11 19.91
N LEU A 374 0.37 -7.14 19.38
CA LEU A 374 0.96 -6.04 18.60
C LEU A 374 0.29 -5.92 17.23
N GLY A 375 -0.12 -4.71 16.85
CA GLY A 375 -0.58 -4.42 15.48
C GLY A 375 0.49 -4.77 14.43
N VAL A 376 0.10 -5.01 13.18
CA VAL A 376 1.04 -5.43 12.13
C VAL A 376 2.19 -4.41 11.94
N SER A 377 1.96 -3.10 12.07
CA SER A 377 3.07 -2.13 11.95
C SER A 377 4.06 -2.21 13.08
N GLN A 378 3.62 -2.56 14.28
CA GLN A 378 4.54 -2.75 15.40
C GLN A 378 5.38 -4.01 15.18
N ALA A 379 4.79 -5.01 14.51
CA ALA A 379 5.43 -6.28 14.22
C ALA A 379 6.42 -6.29 13.03
N ILE A 380 6.52 -5.22 12.25
CA ILE A 380 7.48 -5.15 11.13
C ILE A 380 8.50 -4.03 11.33
N SER A 381 8.71 -3.63 12.59
CA SER A 381 9.43 -2.42 12.96
C SER A 381 10.39 -2.70 14.13
N GLY A 382 11.38 -1.83 14.34
CA GLY A 382 12.28 -1.89 15.49
C GLY A 382 13.75 -2.16 15.14
N TYR A 383 14.01 -2.70 13.94
CA TYR A 383 15.36 -2.87 13.41
C TYR A 383 15.94 -1.55 12.87
N GLN A 384 15.08 -0.66 12.39
CA GLN A 384 15.53 0.62 11.83
C GLN A 384 16.16 1.53 12.88
N ASP A 385 17.17 2.27 12.46
CA ASP A 385 17.79 3.33 13.24
C ASP A 385 16.88 4.56 13.24
N THR A 386 16.46 4.98 14.43
CA THR A 386 15.61 6.15 14.63
C THR A 386 16.41 7.43 14.82
N ASN A 387 17.74 7.34 14.97
CA ASN A 387 18.63 8.46 15.22
C ASN A 387 19.40 8.88 13.96
N LEU A 388 18.67 9.12 12.87
CA LEU A 388 19.22 9.51 11.58
C LEU A 388 19.63 11.00 11.57
N THR A 389 20.68 11.31 10.83
CA THR A 389 21.24 12.65 10.66
C THR A 389 21.60 12.91 9.19
N TRP A 390 21.95 14.14 8.85
CA TRP A 390 22.41 14.48 7.49
C TRP A 390 23.65 13.70 7.03
N LYS A 391 24.47 13.19 7.97
CA LYS A 391 25.64 12.35 7.64
C LYS A 391 25.25 10.99 7.05
N ASP A 392 24.02 10.52 7.30
CA ASP A 392 23.54 9.26 6.77
C ASP A 392 23.34 9.31 5.25
N ILE A 393 23.14 10.49 4.67
CA ILE A 393 23.14 10.68 3.21
C ILE A 393 24.54 10.38 2.65
N ASP A 394 25.60 10.86 3.29
CA ASP A 394 26.98 10.59 2.89
C ASP A 394 27.31 9.10 3.04
N PHE A 395 26.82 8.46 4.09
CA PHE A 395 26.95 7.02 4.28
C PHE A 395 26.30 6.22 3.14
N ILE A 396 25.07 6.55 2.73
CA ILE A 396 24.42 5.87 1.59
C ILE A 396 25.25 6.07 0.32
N ARG A 397 25.68 7.31 0.04
CA ARG A 397 26.46 7.66 -1.16
C ARG A 397 27.79 6.91 -1.25
N GLN A 398 28.39 6.52 -0.13
CA GLN A 398 29.62 5.70 -0.13
C GLN A 398 29.40 4.26 -0.60
N HIS A 399 28.16 3.76 -0.58
CA HIS A 399 27.85 2.34 -0.79
C HIS A 399 26.94 2.07 -1.99
N THR A 400 26.53 3.10 -2.72
CA THR A 400 25.82 2.98 -4.00
C THR A 400 26.11 4.18 -4.90
N ASN A 401 26.04 3.98 -6.20
CA ASN A 401 26.10 5.04 -7.23
C ASN A 401 24.70 5.48 -7.69
N LEU A 402 23.64 4.87 -7.14
CA LEU A 402 22.28 5.22 -7.51
C LEU A 402 21.89 6.62 -7.00
N PRO A 403 21.07 7.37 -7.74
CA PRO A 403 20.45 8.60 -7.26
C PRO A 403 19.73 8.39 -5.92
N ILE A 404 19.87 9.37 -5.02
CA ILE A 404 19.23 9.36 -3.70
C ILE A 404 18.03 10.30 -3.74
N ILE A 405 16.89 9.77 -3.28
CA ILE A 405 15.64 10.50 -3.07
C ILE A 405 15.35 10.51 -1.57
N VAL A 406 15.25 11.69 -0.95
CA VAL A 406 14.87 11.78 0.47
C VAL A 406 13.34 11.82 0.58
N LYS A 407 12.74 10.84 1.23
CA LYS A 407 11.29 10.71 1.43
C LYS A 407 10.89 11.05 2.85
N GLY A 408 9.81 11.81 2.99
CA GLY A 408 9.28 12.21 4.30
C GLY A 408 9.59 13.67 4.65
N VAL A 409 9.97 14.46 3.64
CA VAL A 409 10.28 15.89 3.79
C VAL A 409 8.97 16.65 4.00
N GLN A 410 8.91 17.42 5.09
CA GLN A 410 7.67 18.05 5.60
C GLN A 410 7.80 19.58 5.79
N SER A 411 8.90 20.18 5.33
CA SER A 411 9.15 21.63 5.41
C SER A 411 9.92 22.11 4.17
N VAL A 412 9.78 23.39 3.81
CA VAL A 412 10.52 24.01 2.69
C VAL A 412 12.01 24.12 3.03
N GLU A 413 12.32 24.33 4.30
CA GLU A 413 13.67 24.39 4.85
C GLU A 413 14.41 23.08 4.62
N ASP A 414 13.76 21.94 4.86
CA ASP A 414 14.38 20.63 4.65
C ASP A 414 14.56 20.31 3.17
N VAL A 415 13.72 20.83 2.26
CA VAL A 415 13.96 20.73 0.81
C VAL A 415 15.25 21.47 0.43
N ASP A 416 15.48 22.66 0.98
CA ASP A 416 16.71 23.43 0.76
C ASP A 416 17.96 22.71 1.33
N LEU A 417 17.82 22.06 2.49
CA LEU A 417 18.88 21.23 3.07
C LEU A 417 19.17 19.99 2.21
N CYS A 418 18.15 19.32 1.67
CA CYS A 418 18.31 18.24 0.71
C CYS A 418 19.06 18.70 -0.55
N ALA A 419 18.69 19.85 -1.12
CA ALA A 419 19.37 20.42 -2.28
C ALA A 419 20.85 20.73 -1.95
N LYS A 420 21.13 21.32 -0.79
CA LYS A 420 22.51 21.58 -0.30
C LYS A 420 23.31 20.31 -0.05
N ALA A 421 22.65 19.24 0.39
CA ALA A 421 23.26 17.92 0.58
C ALA A 421 23.56 17.20 -0.75
N GLY A 422 23.10 17.74 -1.89
CA GLY A 422 23.36 17.19 -3.22
C GLY A 422 22.64 15.88 -3.51
N VAL A 423 21.49 15.63 -2.88
CA VAL A 423 20.59 14.54 -3.29
C VAL A 423 19.81 14.95 -4.54
N GLN A 424 19.41 13.97 -5.36
CA GLN A 424 18.83 14.23 -6.68
C GLN A 424 17.32 14.55 -6.60
N GLY A 425 16.63 14.04 -5.57
CA GLY A 425 15.21 14.29 -5.41
C GLY A 425 14.71 14.27 -3.97
N VAL A 426 13.50 14.78 -3.78
CA VAL A 426 12.72 14.66 -2.55
C VAL A 426 11.32 14.14 -2.84
N ILE A 427 10.74 13.42 -1.88
CA ILE A 427 9.30 13.15 -1.85
C ILE A 427 8.72 13.91 -0.66
N LEU A 428 7.94 14.95 -0.96
CA LEU A 428 7.10 15.63 0.03
C LEU A 428 6.05 14.63 0.52
N SER A 429 6.16 14.24 1.79
CA SER A 429 5.40 13.12 2.35
C SER A 429 5.35 13.22 3.86
N ASN A 430 4.23 12.80 4.44
CA ASN A 430 4.08 12.54 5.87
C ASN A 430 3.70 11.06 6.11
N HIS A 431 4.21 10.19 5.25
CA HIS A 431 3.95 8.76 5.28
C HIS A 431 2.46 8.39 5.11
N GLY A 432 1.69 9.21 4.37
CA GLY A 432 0.25 9.04 4.22
C GLY A 432 -0.51 9.24 5.55
N GLY A 433 0.00 10.09 6.43
CA GLY A 433 -0.54 10.37 7.77
C GLY A 433 -0.26 9.27 8.80
N ARG A 434 0.69 8.37 8.53
CA ARG A 434 1.00 7.22 9.38
C ARG A 434 2.10 7.50 10.40
N GLN A 435 2.65 8.72 10.47
CA GLN A 435 3.75 9.07 11.37
C GLN A 435 3.36 10.22 12.30
N CYS A 436 3.72 11.46 11.98
CA CYS A 436 3.35 12.62 12.80
C CYS A 436 1.91 13.07 12.49
N ASP A 437 0.98 12.89 13.44
CA ASP A 437 -0.36 13.47 13.32
C ASP A 437 -0.30 15.00 13.52
N TYR A 438 -1.12 15.74 12.78
CA TYR A 438 -0.99 17.20 12.56
C TYR A 438 0.21 17.67 11.72
N ALA A 439 0.92 16.76 11.03
CA ALA A 439 1.82 17.14 9.94
C ALA A 439 1.06 17.82 8.78
N PRO A 440 1.70 18.74 8.03
CA PRO A 440 1.07 19.43 6.91
C PRO A 440 0.72 18.47 5.78
N ALA A 441 -0.31 18.81 4.99
CA ALA A 441 -0.63 18.08 3.77
C ALA A 441 0.47 18.32 2.72
N PRO A 442 0.97 17.28 2.03
CA PRO A 442 2.05 17.44 1.05
C PRO A 442 1.71 18.38 -0.11
N ILE A 443 0.44 18.51 -0.49
CA ILE A 443 0.00 19.49 -1.51
C ILE A 443 0.09 20.94 -1.01
N ASP A 444 -0.20 21.18 0.28
CA ASP A 444 -0.03 22.49 0.91
C ASP A 444 1.46 22.86 0.96
N LEU A 445 2.32 21.91 1.30
CA LEU A 445 3.77 22.08 1.32
C LEU A 445 4.35 22.34 -0.08
N LEU A 446 3.85 21.65 -1.13
CA LEU A 446 4.26 21.92 -2.50
C LEU A 446 3.86 23.33 -2.94
N TYR A 447 2.66 23.77 -2.57
CA TYR A 447 2.21 25.13 -2.84
C TYR A 447 3.07 26.18 -2.12
N GLU A 448 3.42 25.93 -0.86
CA GLU A 448 4.33 26.76 -0.08
C GLU A 448 5.71 26.85 -0.76
N LEU A 449 6.29 25.72 -1.14
CA LEU A 449 7.56 25.63 -1.87
C LEU A 449 7.52 26.45 -3.16
N ARG A 450 6.44 26.32 -3.94
CA ARG A 450 6.21 27.11 -5.17
C ARG A 450 6.15 28.61 -4.91
N CYS A 451 5.51 29.04 -3.83
CA CYS A 451 5.35 30.45 -3.53
C CYS A 451 6.62 31.09 -2.95
N ASN A 452 7.32 30.36 -2.09
CA ASN A 452 8.36 30.92 -1.23
C ASN A 452 9.78 30.62 -1.72
N ARG A 453 10.00 29.46 -2.36
CA ARG A 453 11.31 29.00 -2.83
C ARG A 453 11.24 28.34 -4.22
N PRO A 454 10.68 29.02 -5.24
CA PRO A 454 10.58 28.46 -6.59
C PRO A 454 11.94 28.12 -7.21
N ASP A 455 13.03 28.74 -6.74
CA ASP A 455 14.41 28.44 -7.16
C ASP A 455 14.87 27.01 -6.86
N LEU A 456 14.19 26.31 -5.94
CA LEU A 456 14.54 24.93 -5.58
C LEU A 456 14.13 23.91 -6.66
N PHE A 457 13.10 24.19 -7.47
CA PHE A 457 12.69 23.29 -8.57
C PHE A 457 13.76 23.17 -9.67
N ASP A 458 14.69 24.12 -9.75
CA ASP A 458 15.83 24.08 -10.68
C ASP A 458 17.06 23.33 -10.10
N LYS A 459 17.04 23.00 -8.80
CA LYS A 459 18.17 22.40 -8.07
C LYS A 459 17.94 20.96 -7.67
N ILE A 460 16.68 20.56 -7.47
CA ILE A 460 16.32 19.22 -7.00
C ILE A 460 14.98 18.82 -7.60
N GLU A 461 14.83 17.53 -7.96
CA GLU A 461 13.54 17.03 -8.41
C GLU A 461 12.59 16.85 -7.22
N VAL A 462 11.37 17.36 -7.35
CA VAL A 462 10.36 17.32 -6.30
C VAL A 462 9.26 16.36 -6.73
N MET A 463 9.07 15.29 -5.97
CA MET A 463 7.91 14.41 -6.04
C MET A 463 7.03 14.61 -4.80
N MET A 464 5.83 14.05 -4.81
CA MET A 464 4.89 14.10 -3.68
C MET A 464 4.16 12.78 -3.53
N ASP A 465 3.82 12.37 -2.32
CA ASP A 465 2.74 11.40 -2.09
C ASP A 465 1.79 11.86 -0.97
N GLY A 466 0.68 11.14 -0.79
CA GLY A 466 -0.27 11.36 0.31
C GLY A 466 -1.55 12.07 -0.13
N GLY A 467 -2.71 11.43 0.13
CA GLY A 467 -4.04 12.03 -0.06
C GLY A 467 -4.60 12.02 -1.49
N VAL A 468 -3.79 11.73 -2.50
CA VAL A 468 -4.18 11.69 -3.92
C VAL A 468 -5.24 10.60 -4.16
N ARG A 469 -6.37 10.95 -4.78
CA ARG A 469 -7.48 10.03 -5.10
C ARG A 469 -8.06 10.18 -6.51
N SER A 470 -7.56 11.12 -7.31
CA SER A 470 -8.01 11.31 -8.69
C SER A 470 -6.89 11.80 -9.60
N GLY A 471 -7.08 11.66 -10.91
CA GLY A 471 -6.22 12.29 -11.91
C GLY A 471 -6.22 13.81 -11.81
N ALA A 472 -7.31 14.43 -11.33
CA ALA A 472 -7.33 15.86 -11.05
C ALA A 472 -6.34 16.27 -9.95
N ASP A 473 -6.19 15.45 -8.91
CA ASP A 473 -5.22 15.70 -7.84
C ASP A 473 -3.78 15.59 -8.35
N VAL A 474 -3.52 14.61 -9.22
CA VAL A 474 -2.23 14.48 -9.91
C VAL A 474 -1.95 15.74 -10.72
N VAL A 475 -2.89 16.19 -11.56
CA VAL A 475 -2.71 17.39 -12.40
C VAL A 475 -2.49 18.66 -11.56
N LYS A 476 -3.15 18.80 -10.41
CA LYS A 476 -2.88 19.90 -9.46
C LYS A 476 -1.43 19.89 -8.99
N ALA A 477 -0.94 18.73 -8.54
CA ALA A 477 0.43 18.61 -8.04
C ALA A 477 1.47 18.87 -9.15
N ILE A 478 1.26 18.34 -10.37
CA ILE A 478 2.18 18.58 -11.49
C ILE A 478 2.21 20.07 -11.88
N ALA A 479 1.06 20.74 -11.95
CA ALA A 479 1.01 22.17 -12.24
C ALA A 479 1.76 23.02 -11.19
N LEU A 480 1.76 22.59 -9.93
CA LEU A 480 2.49 23.25 -8.85
C LEU A 480 4.00 22.92 -8.85
N GLY A 481 4.46 21.96 -9.64
CA GLY A 481 5.88 21.67 -9.88
C GLY A 481 6.35 20.28 -9.49
N ALA A 482 5.47 19.39 -9.02
CA ALA A 482 5.86 18.01 -8.82
C ALA A 482 6.25 17.37 -10.17
N LYS A 483 7.30 16.54 -10.17
CA LYS A 483 7.73 15.74 -11.32
C LYS A 483 6.92 14.46 -11.47
N ALA A 484 6.53 13.86 -10.34
CA ALA A 484 5.66 12.69 -10.28
C ALA A 484 4.93 12.62 -8.94
N VAL A 485 3.82 11.90 -8.92
CA VAL A 485 2.94 11.75 -7.76
C VAL A 485 2.84 10.28 -7.34
N GLY A 486 3.15 10.01 -6.08
CA GLY A 486 3.13 8.67 -5.49
C GLY A 486 1.76 8.32 -4.92
N ILE A 487 1.31 7.11 -5.18
CA ILE A 487 0.06 6.56 -4.62
C ILE A 487 0.37 5.24 -3.91
N GLY A 488 -0.08 5.10 -2.66
CA GLY A 488 0.17 3.90 -1.84
C GLY A 488 -1.09 3.06 -1.65
N ARG A 489 -2.00 3.51 -0.78
CA ARG A 489 -3.20 2.75 -0.37
C ARG A 489 -4.04 2.25 -1.56
N SER A 490 -4.31 3.10 -2.55
CA SER A 490 -5.14 2.71 -3.70
C SER A 490 -4.56 1.53 -4.47
N PHE A 491 -3.23 1.46 -4.63
CA PHE A 491 -2.59 0.30 -5.26
C PHE A 491 -2.65 -0.97 -4.39
N LEU A 492 -2.55 -0.82 -3.06
CA LEU A 492 -2.76 -1.94 -2.14
C LEU A 492 -4.21 -2.46 -2.16
N TYR A 493 -5.19 -1.57 -2.27
CA TYR A 493 -6.61 -1.92 -2.40
C TYR A 493 -6.92 -2.58 -3.74
N ALA A 494 -6.37 -2.03 -4.83
CA ALA A 494 -6.49 -2.61 -6.16
C ALA A 494 -5.88 -4.03 -6.21
N ASN A 495 -4.71 -4.21 -5.61
CA ASN A 495 -4.10 -5.54 -5.42
C ASN A 495 -4.97 -6.47 -4.55
N GLY A 496 -5.48 -5.99 -3.42
CA GLY A 496 -6.26 -6.81 -2.48
C GLY A 496 -7.63 -7.27 -3.01
N THR A 497 -8.21 -6.48 -3.92
CA THR A 497 -9.48 -6.80 -4.57
C THR A 497 -9.25 -7.69 -5.81
N HIS A 498 -8.46 -7.23 -6.78
CA HIS A 498 -8.34 -7.81 -8.13
C HIS A 498 -6.92 -8.26 -8.52
N GLY A 499 -5.95 -8.21 -7.60
CA GLY A 499 -4.56 -8.59 -7.90
C GLY A 499 -3.91 -7.70 -8.96
N GLU A 500 -3.15 -8.30 -9.87
CA GLU A 500 -2.46 -7.60 -10.97
C GLU A 500 -3.44 -6.83 -11.87
N GLU A 501 -4.59 -7.43 -12.22
CA GLU A 501 -5.60 -6.77 -13.07
C GLU A 501 -6.14 -5.49 -12.42
N GLY A 502 -6.32 -5.50 -11.09
CA GLY A 502 -6.70 -4.31 -10.33
C GLY A 502 -5.68 -3.19 -10.44
N VAL A 503 -4.40 -3.52 -10.29
CA VAL A 503 -3.30 -2.56 -10.43
C VAL A 503 -3.32 -1.93 -11.83
N VAL A 504 -3.49 -2.75 -12.87
CA VAL A 504 -3.59 -2.28 -14.26
C VAL A 504 -4.80 -1.36 -14.45
N ARG A 505 -5.96 -1.75 -13.92
CA ARG A 505 -7.19 -0.96 -14.04
C ARG A 505 -7.09 0.38 -13.30
N LEU A 506 -6.48 0.41 -12.13
CA LEU A 506 -6.24 1.65 -11.40
C LEU A 506 -5.37 2.62 -12.23
N CYS A 507 -4.32 2.12 -12.89
CA CYS A 507 -3.52 2.93 -13.81
C CYS A 507 -4.35 3.44 -15.01
N GLN A 508 -5.24 2.63 -15.57
CA GLN A 508 -6.12 3.06 -16.66
C GLN A 508 -7.06 4.18 -16.23
N ILE A 509 -7.70 4.05 -15.05
CA ILE A 509 -8.56 5.10 -14.46
C ILE A 509 -7.76 6.40 -14.29
N LEU A 510 -6.57 6.33 -13.69
CA LEU A 510 -5.73 7.52 -13.50
C LEU A 510 -5.30 8.13 -14.84
N SER A 511 -4.92 7.32 -15.82
CA SER A 511 -4.55 7.80 -17.16
C SER A 511 -5.71 8.54 -17.85
N GLU A 512 -6.92 7.99 -17.76
CA GLU A 512 -8.14 8.61 -18.27
C GLU A 512 -8.43 9.93 -17.55
N GLU A 513 -8.45 9.93 -16.22
CA GLU A 513 -8.76 11.12 -15.42
C GLU A 513 -7.72 12.24 -15.59
N ILE A 514 -6.43 11.89 -15.66
CA ILE A 514 -5.35 12.85 -15.93
C ILE A 514 -5.55 13.46 -17.30
N THR A 515 -5.75 12.64 -18.34
CA THR A 515 -5.94 13.10 -19.72
C THR A 515 -7.18 14.00 -19.82
N ASN A 516 -8.30 13.58 -19.24
CA ASN A 516 -9.55 14.33 -19.24
C ASN A 516 -9.37 15.68 -18.52
N THR A 517 -8.74 15.69 -17.36
CA THR A 517 -8.49 16.94 -16.62
C THR A 517 -7.59 17.87 -17.42
N MET A 518 -6.45 17.38 -17.90
CA MET A 518 -5.48 18.14 -18.70
C MET A 518 -6.12 18.80 -19.92
N ARG A 519 -6.90 18.05 -20.70
CA ARG A 519 -7.62 18.58 -21.87
C ARG A 519 -8.65 19.63 -21.47
N ASN A 520 -9.47 19.37 -20.44
CA ASN A 520 -10.49 20.31 -19.99
C ASN A 520 -9.93 21.62 -19.44
N ILE A 521 -8.71 21.62 -18.90
CA ILE A 521 -8.05 22.85 -18.44
C ILE A 521 -7.21 23.53 -19.53
N GLY A 522 -7.17 22.97 -20.75
CA GLY A 522 -6.42 23.51 -21.88
C GLY A 522 -4.91 23.33 -21.77
N ALA A 523 -4.46 22.20 -21.21
CA ALA A 523 -3.06 21.81 -21.10
C ALA A 523 -2.87 20.36 -21.59
N PRO A 524 -2.95 20.11 -22.91
CA PRO A 524 -2.93 18.75 -23.45
C PRO A 524 -1.61 17.99 -23.25
N ARG A 525 -0.50 18.69 -22.95
CA ARG A 525 0.80 18.09 -22.61
C ARG A 525 1.21 18.52 -21.20
N LEU A 526 1.98 17.70 -20.48
CA LEU A 526 2.41 18.04 -19.12
C LEU A 526 3.23 19.34 -19.06
N GLU A 527 4.01 19.63 -20.09
CA GLU A 527 4.76 20.89 -20.24
C GLU A 527 3.86 22.13 -20.34
N ASP A 528 2.59 21.97 -20.71
CA ASP A 528 1.60 23.06 -20.78
C ASP A 528 1.01 23.40 -19.41
N LEU A 529 1.16 22.53 -18.41
CA LEU A 529 0.71 22.80 -17.04
C LEU A 529 1.61 23.86 -16.42
N LYS A 530 1.00 24.97 -15.99
CA LYS A 530 1.69 26.08 -15.35
C LYS A 530 1.13 26.35 -13.95
N PRO A 531 1.94 26.85 -13.00
CA PRO A 531 1.49 27.13 -11.63
C PRO A 531 0.29 28.06 -11.56
N GLU A 532 0.19 29.06 -12.45
CA GLU A 532 -0.95 29.99 -12.49
C GLU A 532 -2.29 29.34 -12.89
N MET A 533 -2.27 28.09 -13.36
CA MET A 533 -3.46 27.31 -13.68
C MET A 533 -4.09 26.64 -12.45
N VAL A 534 -3.42 26.66 -11.29
CA VAL A 534 -3.88 26.00 -10.05
C VAL A 534 -3.59 26.88 -8.83
N GLY A 535 -4.56 27.01 -7.92
CA GLY A 535 -4.33 27.75 -6.67
C GLY A 535 -5.47 27.61 -5.66
N PRO A 536 -5.25 28.09 -4.41
CA PRO A 536 -6.25 28.01 -3.35
C PRO A 536 -7.52 28.81 -3.67
N ALA A 537 -8.67 28.36 -3.16
CA ALA A 537 -9.96 29.01 -3.33
C ALA A 537 -10.00 30.42 -2.68
N GLY A 538 -10.44 31.45 -3.43
CA GLY A 538 -10.63 32.82 -2.95
C GLY A 538 -10.31 33.88 -4.03
N PRO A 539 -10.35 35.21 -3.70
CA PRO A 539 -9.77 36.25 -4.56
C PRO A 539 -8.24 36.12 -4.55
N TRP A 540 -7.77 35.13 -5.32
CA TRP A 540 -6.42 34.76 -5.74
C TRP A 540 -5.28 35.46 -4.98
N VAL A 541 -4.81 34.80 -3.92
CA VAL A 541 -3.78 35.27 -2.99
C VAL A 541 -2.41 35.43 -3.69
N GLY A 542 -1.80 36.62 -3.61
CA GLY A 542 -0.36 36.84 -3.82
C GLY A 542 0.19 36.55 -5.23
N ASN A 543 1.18 35.65 -5.34
CA ASN A 543 1.93 35.43 -6.59
C ASN A 543 1.13 34.77 -7.72
N ASN A 544 -0.05 34.21 -7.43
CA ASN A 544 -1.00 33.69 -8.42
C ASN A 544 -2.02 34.74 -8.91
N ILE A 545 -1.83 36.00 -8.50
CA ILE A 545 -2.54 37.14 -9.04
C ILE A 545 -2.29 37.20 -10.56
N PRO A 546 -3.33 37.23 -11.39
CA PRO A 546 -3.17 37.36 -12.84
C PRO A 546 -2.30 38.57 -13.18
N PRO A 547 -1.44 38.51 -14.22
CA PRO A 547 -0.58 39.63 -14.58
C PRO A 547 -1.31 40.97 -14.71
N TYR A 548 -2.57 40.96 -15.17
CA TYR A 548 -3.41 42.15 -15.33
C TYR A 548 -3.84 42.83 -14.01
N VAL A 549 -3.75 42.14 -12.88
CA VAL A 549 -4.05 42.70 -11.56
C VAL A 549 -2.79 43.29 -10.92
N LYS A 550 -1.58 42.85 -11.30
CA LYS A 550 -0.32 43.51 -10.91
C LYS A 550 -0.07 44.81 -11.68
N SER A 551 -0.83 45.07 -12.75
CA SER A 551 -0.71 46.26 -13.62
C SER A 551 -1.74 47.37 -13.31
N GLN A 552 -2.47 47.27 -12.20
CA GLN A 552 -3.24 48.37 -11.59
C GLN A 552 -2.58 48.76 -10.27
#